data_AF-A0A6S7I2Q5-F1
#
_entry.id   AF-A0A6S7I2Q5-F1
#
_cell.length_a   1.000
_cell.length_b   1.000
_cell.length_c   1.000
_cell.angle_alpha   90.00
_cell.angle_beta   90.00
_cell.angle_gamma   90.00
#
_symmetry.space_group_name_H-M   'P 1'
#
loop_
_entity.id
_entity.type
_entity.pdbx_description
1 polymer ?
#
loop_
_entity_poly.entity_id
_entity_poly.type
_entity_poly.pdbx_seq_one_letter_code
_entity_poly.pdbx_strand_id
1 'polypeptide(L)'
;MATESEKYFGGIEGGGSCSNVVLLDGNGKVVGRSEGLGTNHWLIGVEKCAERVNEMVVKAKEIAGISVDTPLISLGLSLSGGEHPEFKKQMSDTMKSKYPNCSKVYHTCTDTFGS
;
A
#
# COMPACT_ATOMS: atom_id res chain seq x y z
N MET A 1 -23.01 -1.81 -22.25
CA MET A 1 -22.05 -2.77 -21.70
C MET A 1 -21.61 -2.23 -20.37
N ALA A 2 -21.81 -2.96 -19.26
CA ALA A 2 -21.16 -2.60 -18.01
C ALA A 2 -19.65 -2.76 -18.27
N THR A 3 -18.92 -1.65 -18.30
CA THR A 3 -17.46 -1.70 -18.23
C THR A 3 -17.15 -2.49 -16.97
N GLU A 4 -16.43 -3.61 -17.08
CA GLU A 4 -15.79 -4.17 -15.89
C GLU A 4 -15.02 -3.02 -15.26
N SER A 5 -15.36 -2.66 -14.03
CA SER A 5 -14.61 -1.65 -13.31
C SER A 5 -13.16 -2.13 -13.27
N GLU A 6 -12.24 -1.29 -13.76
CA GLU A 6 -10.83 -1.65 -13.82
C GLU A 6 -10.35 -2.02 -12.41
N LYS A 7 -9.87 -3.25 -12.27
CA LYS A 7 -9.43 -3.82 -10.99
C LYS A 7 -7.94 -3.57 -10.87
N TYR A 8 -7.55 -2.93 -9.78
CA TYR A 8 -6.16 -2.65 -9.47
C TYR A 8 -5.77 -3.26 -8.14
N PHE A 9 -4.57 -3.83 -8.08
CA PHE A 9 -3.97 -4.42 -6.88
C PHE A 9 -2.64 -3.73 -6.60
N GLY A 10 -2.23 -3.70 -5.35
CA GLY A 10 -0.95 -3.11 -4.97
C GLY A 10 -0.16 -4.00 -4.03
N GLY A 11 1.17 -3.90 -4.11
CA GLY A 11 2.10 -4.45 -3.14
C GLY A 11 3.11 -3.39 -2.71
N ILE A 12 3.40 -3.35 -1.42
CA ILE A 12 4.45 -2.52 -0.83
C ILE A 12 5.47 -3.43 -0.18
N GLU A 13 6.74 -3.20 -0.49
CA GLU A 13 7.90 -3.71 0.24
C GLU A 13 8.55 -2.52 0.93
N GLY A 14 8.78 -2.59 2.23
CA GLY A 14 9.27 -1.43 2.97
C GLY A 14 10.04 -1.76 4.23
N GLY A 15 11.26 -1.21 4.30
CA GLY A 15 12.20 -1.41 5.40
C GLY A 15 12.58 -0.13 6.12
N GLY A 16 13.76 -0.13 6.74
CA GLY A 16 14.28 1.01 7.51
C GLY A 16 14.70 2.23 6.67
N SER A 17 15.12 2.02 5.42
CA SER A 17 15.74 3.08 4.60
C SER A 17 14.86 3.56 3.45
N CYS A 18 14.33 2.63 2.67
CA CYS A 18 13.44 2.91 1.54
C CYS A 18 12.27 1.93 1.51
N SER A 19 11.24 2.32 0.77
CA SER A 19 10.07 1.49 0.51
C SER A 19 9.66 1.63 -0.96
N ASN A 20 9.16 0.54 -1.53
CA ASN A 20 8.80 0.40 -2.93
C ASN A 20 7.33 0.01 -3.06
N VAL A 21 6.65 0.58 -4.05
CA VAL A 21 5.28 0.24 -4.43
C VAL A 21 5.24 -0.31 -5.85
N VAL A 22 4.41 -1.33 -6.06
CA VAL A 22 4.04 -1.83 -7.38
C VAL A 22 2.51 -1.91 -7.46
N LEU A 23 1.95 -1.38 -8.55
CA LEU A 23 0.53 -1.51 -8.90
C LEU A 23 0.36 -2.46 -10.07
N LEU A 24 -0.63 -3.33 -9.98
CA LEU A 24 -0.99 -4.35 -10.96
C LEU A 24 -2.42 -4.14 -11.45
N ASP A 25 -2.68 -4.39 -12.73
CA ASP A 25 -4.04 -4.48 -13.26
C ASP A 25 -4.67 -5.87 -12.98
N GLY A 26 -5.93 -6.05 -13.41
CA GLY A 26 -6.66 -7.31 -13.26
C GLY A 26 -6.06 -8.51 -14.00
N ASN A 27 -5.12 -8.28 -14.92
CA ASN A 27 -4.38 -9.31 -15.65
C ASN A 27 -3.00 -9.61 -15.03
N GLY A 28 -2.66 -8.94 -13.92
CA GLY A 28 -1.36 -9.06 -13.27
C GLY A 28 -0.23 -8.29 -13.96
N LYS A 29 -0.53 -7.37 -14.89
CA LYS A 29 0.48 -6.51 -15.51
C LYS A 29 0.84 -5.37 -14.56
N VAL A 30 2.13 -5.09 -14.41
CA VAL A 30 2.59 -3.90 -13.68
C VAL A 30 2.23 -2.65 -14.47
N VAL A 31 1.43 -1.77 -13.86
CA VAL A 31 0.95 -0.51 -14.46
C VAL A 31 1.54 0.74 -13.80
N GLY A 32 2.02 0.63 -12.56
CA GLY A 32 2.61 1.75 -11.83
C GLY A 32 3.64 1.30 -10.81
N ARG A 33 4.61 2.17 -10.53
CA ARG A 33 5.61 1.99 -9.49
C ARG A 33 5.95 3.33 -8.85
N SER A 34 6.31 3.31 -7.57
CA SER A 34 6.86 4.46 -6.88
C SER A 34 7.79 4.01 -5.76
N GLU A 35 8.63 4.93 -5.31
CA GLU A 35 9.54 4.74 -4.19
C GLU A 35 9.25 5.82 -3.14
N GLY A 36 9.54 5.50 -1.88
CA GLY A 36 9.37 6.40 -0.75
C GLY A 36 10.34 6.12 0.39
N LEU A 37 10.18 6.92 1.45
CA LEU A 37 10.99 6.83 2.66
C LEU A 37 10.66 5.56 3.45
N GLY A 38 11.63 5.08 4.23
CA GLY A 38 11.46 3.89 5.07
C GLY A 38 10.19 3.91 5.93
N THR A 39 9.58 2.75 6.09
CA THR A 39 8.28 2.55 6.74
C THR A 39 8.39 1.76 8.04
N ASN A 40 9.55 1.85 8.72
CA ASN A 40 9.75 1.21 10.01
C ASN A 40 8.91 1.89 11.10
N HIS A 41 7.77 1.29 11.42
CA HIS A 41 6.78 1.81 12.35
C HIS A 41 7.30 1.96 13.79
N TRP A 42 8.33 1.22 14.21
CA TRP A 42 8.95 1.38 15.52
C TRP A 42 9.63 2.74 15.69
N LEU A 43 10.12 3.33 14.59
CA LEU A 43 10.83 4.61 14.62
C LEU A 43 9.90 5.80 14.41
N ILE A 44 8.85 5.64 13.60
CA ILE A 44 8.02 6.76 13.11
C ILE A 44 6.56 6.69 13.58
N GLY A 45 6.15 5.58 14.18
CA GLY A 45 4.76 5.31 14.56
C GLY A 45 3.86 4.93 13.39
N VAL A 46 2.67 4.40 13.70
CA VAL A 46 1.71 3.89 12.72
C VAL A 46 1.15 5.01 11.84
N GLU A 47 0.90 6.19 12.40
CA GLU A 47 0.30 7.30 11.63
C GLU A 47 1.21 7.79 10.50
N LYS A 48 2.50 8.04 10.81
CA LYS A 48 3.46 8.48 9.79
C LYS A 48 3.74 7.38 8.78
N CYS A 49 3.73 6.12 9.21
CA CYS A 49 3.82 4.98 8.31
C CYS A 49 2.63 4.93 7.32
N ALA A 50 1.41 5.14 7.80
CA ALA A 50 0.20 5.19 6.97
C ALA A 50 0.24 6.34 5.96
N GLU A 51 0.69 7.52 6.38
CA GLU A 51 0.89 8.68 5.50
C GLU A 51 1.85 8.35 4.36
N ARG A 52 3.05 7.83 4.67
CA ARG A 52 4.07 7.44 3.66
C ARG A 52 3.54 6.39 2.69
N VAL A 53 2.82 5.39 3.21
CA VAL A 53 2.17 4.36 2.38
C VAL A 53 1.18 5.00 1.40
N ASN A 54 0.32 5.91 1.88
CA ASN A 54 -0.64 6.57 1.02
C ASN A 54 0.04 7.45 -0.04
N GLU A 55 1.06 8.23 0.33
CA GLU A 55 1.82 9.07 -0.61
C GLU A 55 2.43 8.23 -1.76
N MET A 56 3.05 7.10 -1.43
CA MET A 56 3.61 6.19 -2.43
C MET A 56 2.53 5.64 -3.36
N VAL A 57 1.39 5.18 -2.80
CA VAL A 57 0.28 4.65 -3.60
C VAL A 57 -0.31 5.71 -4.52
N VAL A 58 -0.52 6.93 -4.02
CA VAL A 58 -1.01 8.07 -4.83
C VAL A 58 -0.06 8.34 -5.99
N LYS A 59 1.24 8.46 -5.72
CA LYS A 59 2.25 8.69 -6.76
C LYS A 59 2.27 7.57 -7.81
N ALA A 60 2.13 6.32 -7.39
CA ALA A 60 2.08 5.21 -8.33
C ALA A 60 0.80 5.18 -9.17
N LYS A 61 -0.34 5.61 -8.61
CA LYS A 61 -1.59 5.79 -9.36
C LYS A 61 -1.45 6.88 -10.42
N GLU A 62 -0.86 8.02 -10.06
CA GLU A 62 -0.60 9.13 -10.99
C GLU A 62 0.29 8.67 -12.16
N ILE A 63 1.37 7.94 -11.88
CA ILE A 63 2.26 7.37 -12.91
C ILE A 63 1.51 6.37 -13.80
N ALA A 64 0.60 5.59 -13.23
CA ALA A 64 -0.21 4.61 -13.96
C ALA A 64 -1.40 5.24 -14.73
N GLY A 65 -1.65 6.54 -14.57
CA GLY A 65 -2.84 7.20 -15.11
C GLY A 65 -4.16 6.79 -14.43
N ILE A 66 -4.08 6.21 -13.23
CA ILE A 66 -5.23 5.80 -12.43
C ILE A 66 -5.68 7.01 -11.61
N SER A 67 -7.00 7.28 -11.57
CA SER A 67 -7.53 8.31 -10.68
C SER A 67 -7.21 7.99 -9.21
N VAL A 68 -6.70 8.98 -8.48
CA VAL A 68 -6.36 8.84 -7.06
C VAL A 68 -7.56 8.44 -6.20
N ASP A 69 -8.76 8.80 -6.65
CA ASP A 69 -10.05 8.46 -6.01
C ASP A 69 -10.51 7.03 -6.29
N THR A 70 -9.87 6.32 -7.22
CA THR A 70 -10.17 4.91 -7.50
C THR A 70 -9.45 4.03 -6.48
N PRO A 71 -10.14 3.41 -5.51
CA PRO A 71 -9.47 2.56 -4.53
C PRO A 71 -8.98 1.27 -5.17
N LEU A 72 -7.77 0.84 -4.79
CA LEU A 72 -7.30 -0.50 -5.10
C LEU A 72 -8.26 -1.54 -4.49
N ILE A 73 -8.38 -2.69 -5.14
CA ILE A 73 -9.15 -3.82 -4.60
C ILE A 73 -8.47 -4.36 -3.34
N SER A 74 -7.15 -4.49 -3.38
CA SER A 74 -6.35 -4.92 -2.25
C SER A 74 -4.93 -4.35 -2.31
N LEU A 75 -4.36 -4.10 -1.12
CA LEU A 75 -2.99 -3.64 -0.93
C LEU A 75 -2.27 -4.57 0.06
N GLY A 76 -1.24 -5.25 -0.42
CA GLY A 76 -0.29 -6.00 0.40
C GLY A 76 0.76 -5.06 0.99
N LEU A 77 1.02 -5.18 2.29
CA LEU A 77 2.01 -4.40 3.03
C LEU A 77 3.03 -5.36 3.65
N SER A 78 4.17 -5.54 3.00
CA SER A 78 5.31 -6.29 3.53
C SER A 78 6.26 -5.29 4.21
N LEU A 79 6.07 -5.09 5.51
CA LEU A 79 6.76 -4.05 6.29
C LEU A 79 7.57 -4.67 7.43
N SER A 80 8.71 -4.09 7.77
CA SER A 80 9.49 -4.50 8.96
C SER A 80 8.65 -4.47 10.24
N GLY A 81 8.65 -5.59 10.96
CA GLY A 81 7.87 -5.81 12.18
C GLY A 81 6.35 -5.99 11.95
N GLY A 82 5.95 -6.26 10.71
CA GLY A 82 4.55 -6.46 10.30
C GLY A 82 3.87 -7.68 10.92
N GLU A 83 4.56 -8.52 11.70
CA GLU A 83 4.01 -9.72 12.36
C GLU A 83 3.08 -9.42 13.54
N HIS A 84 3.20 -8.26 14.19
CA HIS A 84 2.43 -7.94 15.39
C HIS A 84 0.93 -7.69 15.09
N PRO A 85 -0.01 -8.49 15.64
CA PRO A 85 -1.44 -8.36 15.35
C PRO A 85 -2.02 -6.98 15.65
N GLU A 86 -1.55 -6.34 16.71
CA GLU A 86 -1.97 -4.99 17.11
C GLU A 86 -1.57 -3.95 16.05
N PHE A 87 -0.33 -4.03 15.54
CA PHE A 87 0.14 -3.19 14.45
C PHE A 87 -0.69 -3.41 13.18
N LYS A 88 -0.94 -4.67 12.79
CA LYS A 88 -1.77 -4.98 11.61
C LYS A 88 -3.14 -4.32 11.70
N LYS A 89 -3.80 -4.46 12.86
CA LYS A 89 -5.12 -3.89 13.09
C LYS A 89 -5.06 -2.36 13.06
N GLN A 90 -4.15 -1.75 13.81
CA GLN A 90 -4.02 -0.29 13.90
C GLN A 90 -3.69 0.34 12.55
N MET A 91 -2.80 -0.27 11.77
CA MET A 91 -2.45 0.17 10.42
C MET A 91 -3.65 0.07 9.48
N SER A 92 -4.35 -1.07 9.45
CA SER A 92 -5.57 -1.23 8.64
C SER A 92 -6.64 -0.21 9.02
N ASP A 93 -6.90 -0.01 10.31
CA ASP A 93 -7.93 0.92 10.78
C ASP A 93 -7.57 2.38 10.45
N THR A 94 -6.30 2.76 10.61
CA THR A 94 -5.80 4.09 10.26
C THR A 94 -5.92 4.34 8.76
N MET A 95 -5.52 3.36 7.93
CA MET A 95 -5.62 3.48 6.48
C MET A 95 -7.07 3.60 6.02
N LYS A 96 -7.99 2.79 6.56
CA LYS A 96 -9.42 2.88 6.23
C LYS A 96 -10.05 4.19 6.67
N SER A 97 -9.63 4.73 7.82
CA SER A 97 -10.19 5.97 8.37
C SER A 97 -9.65 7.23 7.68
N LYS A 98 -8.34 7.29 7.41
CA LYS A 98 -7.69 8.50 6.86
C LYS A 98 -7.59 8.49 5.34
N TYR A 99 -7.48 7.31 4.73
CA TYR A 99 -7.20 7.14 3.30
C TYR A 99 -8.15 6.11 2.65
N PRO A 100 -9.49 6.34 2.69
CA PRO A 100 -10.48 5.39 2.17
C PRO A 100 -10.32 5.08 0.68
N ASN A 101 -9.74 6.02 -0.10
CA ASN A 101 -9.48 5.85 -1.52
C ASN A 101 -8.13 5.16 -1.82
N CYS A 102 -7.32 4.81 -0.82
CA CYS A 102 -6.06 4.11 -1.05
C CYS A 102 -6.32 2.65 -1.48
N SER A 103 -7.00 1.88 -0.63
CA SER A 103 -7.42 0.50 -0.92
C SER A 103 -8.66 0.11 -0.13
N LYS A 104 -9.47 -0.80 -0.69
CA LYS A 104 -10.62 -1.42 -0.01
C LYS A 104 -10.19 -2.43 1.05
N VAL A 105 -9.11 -3.17 0.78
CA VAL A 105 -8.60 -4.24 1.64
C VAL A 105 -7.10 -4.05 1.85
N TYR A 106 -6.63 -4.35 3.05
CA TYR A 106 -5.22 -4.31 3.43
C TYR A 106 -4.81 -5.67 3.98
N HIS A 107 -3.67 -6.18 3.52
CA HIS A 107 -3.06 -7.39 4.06
C HIS A 107 -1.64 -7.06 4.51
N THR A 108 -1.41 -7.09 5.82
CA THR A 108 -0.08 -6.82 6.39
C THR A 108 0.66 -8.12 6.70
N CYS A 109 1.88 -8.20 6.17
CA CYS A 109 2.83 -9.30 6.34
C CYS A 109 4.19 -8.73 6.81
N THR A 110 5.06 -9.61 7.29
CA THR A 110 6.44 -9.24 7.65
C THR A 110 7.32 -9.23 6.39
N ASP A 111 8.28 -8.32 6.33
CA ASP A 111 9.28 -8.17 5.27
C ASP A 111 10.19 -9.41 5.11
N THR A 112 10.29 -10.23 6.16
CA THR A 112 11.03 -11.51 6.13
C THR A 112 10.44 -12.54 5.16
N PHE A 113 9.17 -12.40 4.73
CA PHE A 113 8.59 -13.24 3.68
C PHE A 113 8.89 -12.76 2.25
N GLY A 114 9.40 -11.53 2.08
CA GLY A 114 9.73 -10.93 0.78
C GLY A 114 11.23 -10.73 0.54
N SER A 115 12.09 -11.21 1.44
CA SER A 115 13.55 -11.19 1.32
C SER A 115 14.08 -12.40 0.54
#